data_AF-A0A7S1UKU7-F1
#
_entry.id   AF-A0A7S1UKU7-F1
#
_cell.length_a   1.000
_cell.length_b   1.000
_cell.length_c   1.000
_cell.angle_alpha   90.00
_cell.angle_beta   90.00
_cell.angle_gamma   90.00
#
_symmetry.space_group_name_H-M   'P 1'
#
loop_
_entity.id
_entity.type
_entity.pdbx_description
1 polymer ?
#
loop_
_entity_poly.entity_id
_entity_poly.type
_entity_poly.pdbx_seq_one_letter_code
_entity_poly.pdbx_strand_id
1 'polypeptide(L)'
;MRLLQSACLVLIALTAVDQFAPVVEAKQYSSASRAAAGRSRSSSSGKPRKAPSSASRRPRYEEEEEEEEEEDDGDFGYPDYEDEEAEYEEEEPAPRPVKKSSSRASSSSRKPRPPSRSSSRPTKRSSSRSPYEEEEEDYYDDYDRPSRRRGPPPSKRRPDPRGGRVVSYQRRRPAGPSAFTRSLTAIRDSMPDPSTVRDVAVGSLKAARETSSKLTHNIYREVKGLTSSELEQVMLKATRPDDTPVKGKHVERLVGVTYQVSARYDLYTGVLRKLWAKTAEKDWRTKVKALYILHRYSSDGAPEHKDALIKRLRELRRTSDPKRKGKKYFNKQQLLAVENTPENEAFRGFVGRYAHYVLARTQSFGGMFVEIGEAPRPPPKSSNRPPKPLTSTSLKQEHLVNAKMVLTAGLACQLKDDEVTENTAIAVERVASDLIALSSAVAMALNRALKGNSSDGSDPVLLKKWCEFYSEELLPRTLTMVKKTSPKLDPYGMYLPSRMGTRVSPELLQKGLKAVERPTEAPKKAKKEETEEEPIAEKKADIPKEEPKAVSEEAVDEDEDAEDEEDEAEEVDTLEEDEYDEYEYDEDEYYDDGEEL
;
A
#
# COMPACT_ATOMS: atom_id res chain seq x y z
N MET A 1 -43.71 -14.45 -39.58
CA MET A 1 -43.39 -13.59 -38.43
C MET A 1 -42.20 -14.11 -37.63
N ARG A 2 -42.19 -15.37 -37.15
CA ARG A 2 -41.04 -15.94 -36.40
C ARG A 2 -39.71 -16.02 -37.17
N LEU A 3 -39.75 -16.24 -38.49
CA LEU A 3 -38.54 -16.22 -39.34
C LEU A 3 -37.92 -14.82 -39.53
N LEU A 4 -38.70 -13.75 -39.39
CA LEU A 4 -38.20 -12.37 -39.50
C LEU A 4 -37.53 -11.91 -38.20
N GLN A 5 -38.02 -12.35 -37.03
CA GLN A 5 -37.38 -12.07 -35.75
C GLN A 5 -36.02 -12.77 -35.62
N SER A 6 -35.92 -14.03 -36.09
CA SER A 6 -34.65 -14.76 -36.05
C SER A 6 -33.59 -14.16 -36.99
N ALA A 7 -34.01 -13.61 -38.14
CA ALA A 7 -33.10 -12.93 -39.07
C ALA A 7 -32.58 -11.58 -38.52
N CYS A 8 -33.41 -10.84 -37.77
CA CYS A 8 -32.99 -9.59 -37.13
C CYS A 8 -31.96 -9.81 -36.01
N LEU A 9 -32.09 -10.88 -35.21
CA LEU A 9 -31.12 -11.20 -34.16
C LEU A 9 -29.75 -11.62 -34.73
N VAL A 10 -29.74 -12.37 -35.84
CA VAL A 10 -28.49 -12.75 -36.53
C VAL A 10 -27.82 -11.54 -37.18
N LEU A 11 -28.57 -10.58 -37.71
CA LEU A 11 -28.01 -9.34 -38.27
C LEU A 11 -27.41 -8.42 -37.19
N ILE A 12 -28.00 -8.37 -35.99
CA ILE A 12 -27.44 -7.59 -34.87
C ILE A 12 -26.15 -8.24 -34.36
N ALA A 13 -26.12 -9.58 -34.25
CA ALA A 13 -24.93 -10.32 -33.83
C ALA A 13 -23.74 -10.17 -34.81
N LEU A 14 -24.01 -10.12 -36.13
CA LEU A 14 -22.96 -9.95 -37.14
C LEU A 14 -22.37 -8.53 -37.17
N THR A 15 -23.11 -7.50 -36.73
CA THR A 15 -22.56 -6.13 -36.64
C THR A 15 -21.72 -5.87 -35.39
N ALA A 16 -21.83 -6.71 -34.36
CA ALA A 16 -21.10 -6.54 -33.10
C ALA A 16 -19.66 -7.12 -33.15
N VAL A 17 -19.36 -8.01 -34.09
CA VAL A 17 -18.06 -8.70 -34.17
C VAL A 17 -16.99 -7.90 -34.92
N ASP A 18 -17.37 -6.86 -35.67
CA ASP A 18 -16.44 -6.12 -36.55
C ASP A 18 -15.77 -4.89 -35.88
N GLN A 19 -15.96 -4.67 -34.56
CA GLN A 19 -15.40 -3.52 -33.83
C GLN A 19 -14.17 -3.80 -32.95
N PHE A 20 -13.63 -5.03 -32.93
CA PHE A 20 -12.45 -5.35 -32.13
C PHE A 20 -11.36 -6.08 -32.92
N ALA A 21 -10.73 -5.37 -33.86
CA ALA A 21 -9.42 -5.73 -34.40
C ALA A 21 -8.34 -4.78 -33.86
N PRO A 22 -7.38 -5.24 -33.03
CA PRO A 22 -6.23 -4.42 -32.67
C PRO A 22 -5.19 -4.45 -33.80
N VAL A 23 -4.96 -3.28 -34.39
CA VAL A 23 -3.81 -2.98 -35.26
C VAL A 23 -2.53 -3.07 -34.45
N VAL A 24 -1.74 -4.12 -34.67
CA VAL A 24 -0.38 -4.27 -34.13
C VAL A 24 0.58 -3.57 -35.09
N GLU A 25 0.89 -2.30 -34.82
CA GLU A 25 1.95 -1.57 -35.54
C GLU A 25 3.30 -1.79 -34.83
N ALA A 26 4.14 -2.65 -35.41
CA ALA A 26 5.51 -2.88 -34.97
C ALA A 26 6.40 -1.67 -35.35
N LYS A 27 6.96 -0.96 -34.36
CA LYS A 27 7.99 0.06 -34.60
C LYS A 27 9.37 -0.35 -34.10
N GLN A 28 10.26 -0.38 -35.09
CA GLN A 28 11.66 -0.73 -35.07
C GLN A 28 12.49 0.16 -34.15
N TYR A 29 13.42 -0.45 -33.44
CA TYR A 29 14.53 0.22 -32.76
C TYR A 29 15.54 0.74 -33.80
N SER A 30 15.69 2.07 -33.90
CA SER A 30 16.86 2.68 -34.56
C SER A 30 17.83 3.23 -33.50
N SER A 31 19.00 2.61 -33.44
CA SER A 31 20.16 3.04 -32.67
C SER A 31 21.07 3.94 -33.51
N ALA A 32 21.36 5.15 -33.04
CA ALA A 32 22.51 6.03 -33.36
C ALA A 32 22.15 7.43 -32.81
N SER A 33 23.01 8.31 -32.30
CA SER A 33 24.47 8.45 -32.33
C SER A 33 24.91 9.48 -31.27
N ARG A 34 26.20 9.40 -30.93
CA ARG A 34 26.99 10.26 -30.04
C ARG A 34 27.07 11.73 -30.47
N ALA A 35 27.35 12.59 -29.48
CA ALA A 35 28.24 13.78 -29.46
C ALA A 35 27.59 14.89 -28.60
N ALA A 36 28.26 15.85 -27.97
CA ALA A 36 29.61 16.06 -27.47
C ALA A 36 29.52 17.33 -26.57
N ALA A 37 30.39 17.42 -25.57
CA ALA A 37 30.96 18.62 -24.96
C ALA A 37 30.10 19.86 -24.61
N GLY A 38 30.17 20.26 -23.33
CA GLY A 38 29.79 21.60 -22.87
C GLY A 38 30.08 21.81 -21.39
N ARG A 39 31.36 22.02 -21.04
CA ARG A 39 31.80 22.41 -19.69
C ARG A 39 31.55 23.91 -19.51
N SER A 40 30.69 24.28 -18.57
CA SER A 40 30.57 25.67 -18.09
C SER A 40 30.78 25.71 -16.58
N ARG A 41 31.85 26.40 -16.18
CA ARG A 41 32.23 26.75 -14.81
C ARG A 41 31.55 28.08 -14.45
N SER A 42 30.92 28.15 -13.28
CA SER A 42 30.67 29.39 -12.51
C SER A 42 30.49 28.95 -11.04
N SER A 43 31.31 29.28 -10.03
CA SER A 43 31.67 30.59 -9.42
C SER A 43 30.47 31.52 -9.32
N SER A 44 30.05 32.12 -8.21
CA SER A 44 30.56 32.29 -6.85
C SER A 44 29.55 33.19 -6.12
N SER A 45 29.68 33.34 -4.79
CA SER A 45 29.02 34.33 -3.91
C SER A 45 27.54 34.06 -3.56
N GLY A 46 27.05 34.24 -2.34
CA GLY A 46 27.66 34.68 -1.09
C GLY A 46 26.66 35.48 -0.24
N LYS A 47 25.96 34.82 0.70
CA LYS A 47 25.33 35.36 1.95
C LYS A 47 24.31 36.54 1.80
N PRO A 48 23.55 36.97 2.84
CA PRO A 48 23.53 36.55 4.25
C PRO A 48 22.14 36.17 4.81
N ARG A 49 22.19 35.64 6.04
CA ARG A 49 21.09 35.36 6.97
C ARG A 49 20.40 36.65 7.43
N LYS A 50 19.07 36.62 7.57
CA LYS A 50 18.28 37.49 8.44
C LYS A 50 17.18 36.67 9.13
N ALA A 51 17.08 36.85 10.44
CA ALA A 51 15.97 36.54 11.33
C ALA A 51 16.13 37.50 12.54
N PRO A 52 15.15 37.69 13.45
CA PRO A 52 13.70 37.40 13.39
C PRO A 52 12.80 38.58 13.86
N SER A 53 11.52 38.55 13.51
CA SER A 53 10.40 39.20 14.20
C SER A 53 9.14 38.44 13.73
N SER A 54 8.06 38.23 14.47
CA SER A 54 7.48 38.91 15.62
C SER A 54 6.46 37.97 16.27
N ALA A 55 6.21 38.24 17.55
CA ALA A 55 5.15 37.72 18.41
C ALA A 55 3.78 37.48 17.73
N SER A 56 3.14 36.35 18.05
CA SER A 56 1.69 36.19 17.97
C SER A 56 1.19 35.46 19.21
N ARG A 57 0.33 36.17 19.95
CA ARG A 57 -0.42 35.72 21.12
C ARG A 57 -1.25 34.48 20.77
N ARG A 58 -1.25 33.46 21.63
CA ARG A 58 -2.23 32.37 21.62
C ARG A 58 -3.28 32.62 22.72
N PRO A 59 -4.56 32.31 22.48
CA PRO A 59 -5.60 32.39 23.50
C PRO A 59 -5.49 31.22 24.47
N ARG A 60 -5.85 31.51 25.72
CA ARG A 60 -6.05 30.62 26.86
C ARG A 60 -7.25 29.69 26.56
N TYR A 61 -7.04 28.38 26.61
CA TYR A 61 -8.12 27.39 26.63
C TYR A 61 -8.55 27.18 28.10
N GLU A 62 -9.85 27.09 28.32
CA GLU A 62 -10.49 26.66 29.56
C GLU A 62 -10.39 25.13 29.63
N GLU A 63 -9.95 24.62 30.78
CA GLU A 63 -9.99 23.20 31.14
C GLU A 63 -11.45 22.85 31.44
N GLU A 64 -12.07 22.01 30.61
CA GLU A 64 -13.30 21.31 30.96
C GLU A 64 -12.91 19.97 31.58
N GLU A 65 -13.40 19.73 32.80
CA GLU A 65 -13.25 18.50 33.59
C GLU A 65 -13.85 17.32 32.81
N GLU A 66 -13.01 16.42 32.32
CA GLU A 66 -13.41 15.09 31.83
C GLU A 66 -13.70 14.20 33.04
N GLU A 67 -14.97 13.89 33.28
CA GLU A 67 -15.42 12.85 34.22
C GLU A 67 -14.89 11.48 33.74
N GLU A 68 -13.91 10.93 34.45
CA GLU A 68 -13.44 9.55 34.28
C GLU A 68 -14.55 8.57 34.72
N GLU A 69 -15.28 7.99 33.76
CA GLU A 69 -16.11 6.82 33.99
C GLU A 69 -15.20 5.58 34.15
N GLU A 70 -15.02 5.13 35.40
CA GLU A 70 -14.41 3.84 35.75
C GLU A 70 -15.27 2.68 35.21
N GLU A 71 -14.97 2.19 34.00
CA GLU A 71 -15.56 0.96 33.47
C GLU A 71 -14.91 -0.28 34.13
N ASP A 72 -15.59 -0.75 35.17
CA ASP A 72 -15.70 -2.13 35.69
C ASP A 72 -14.99 -3.21 34.83
N ASP A 73 -13.74 -3.53 35.19
CA ASP A 73 -12.97 -4.66 34.71
C ASP A 73 -13.57 -5.99 35.21
N GLY A 74 -14.67 -6.39 34.56
CA GLY A 74 -15.24 -7.73 34.65
C GLY A 74 -14.23 -8.79 34.24
N ASP A 75 -13.60 -9.39 35.23
CA ASP A 75 -12.77 -10.61 35.18
C ASP A 75 -13.56 -11.76 34.53
N PHE A 76 -13.49 -11.82 33.19
CA PHE A 76 -14.09 -12.89 32.41
C PHE A 76 -13.15 -14.09 32.42
N GLY A 77 -13.39 -14.99 33.38
CA GLY A 77 -12.72 -16.28 33.49
C GLY A 77 -12.64 -17.00 32.14
N TYR A 78 -11.41 -17.26 31.70
CA TYR A 78 -11.14 -18.11 30.55
C TYR A 78 -11.64 -19.53 30.86
N PRO A 79 -12.44 -20.17 29.99
CA PRO A 79 -12.59 -21.61 30.05
C PRO A 79 -11.24 -22.23 29.69
N ASP A 80 -10.74 -23.03 30.63
CA ASP A 80 -9.56 -23.88 30.51
C ASP A 80 -9.80 -24.86 29.35
N TYR A 81 -9.21 -24.56 28.19
CA TYR A 81 -9.16 -25.51 27.08
C TYR A 81 -8.01 -26.45 27.38
N GLU A 82 -8.35 -27.59 27.99
CA GLU A 82 -7.44 -28.74 28.09
C GLU A 82 -6.91 -29.07 26.69
N ASP A 83 -5.59 -28.90 26.54
CA ASP A 83 -4.80 -29.29 25.37
C ASP A 83 -4.98 -30.80 25.14
N GLU A 84 -5.85 -31.18 24.20
CA GLU A 84 -5.76 -32.49 23.56
C GLU A 84 -4.47 -32.51 22.72
N GLU A 85 -3.41 -33.10 23.29
CA GLU A 85 -2.18 -33.46 22.61
C GLU A 85 -2.46 -34.30 21.36
N ALA A 86 -2.58 -33.65 20.21
CA ALA A 86 -2.52 -34.31 18.92
C ALA A 86 -1.07 -34.77 18.69
N GLU A 87 -0.83 -36.06 18.96
CA GLU A 87 0.37 -36.83 18.63
C GLU A 87 0.68 -36.67 17.13
N TYR A 88 1.66 -35.82 16.79
CA TYR A 88 2.19 -35.72 15.44
C TYR A 88 3.16 -36.89 15.21
N GLU A 89 2.71 -37.92 14.49
CA GLU A 89 3.60 -38.91 13.89
C GLU A 89 4.60 -38.20 12.94
N GLU A 90 5.89 -38.36 13.26
CA GLU A 90 7.02 -37.83 12.51
C GLU A 90 7.20 -38.65 11.21
N GLU A 91 6.55 -38.22 10.13
CA GLU A 91 6.70 -38.84 8.81
C GLU A 91 8.10 -38.51 8.23
N GLU A 92 8.98 -39.52 8.19
CA GLU A 92 10.35 -39.40 7.66
C GLU A 92 10.36 -38.96 6.17
N PRO A 93 11.21 -37.99 5.77
CA PRO A 93 11.28 -37.56 4.39
C PRO A 93 12.00 -38.59 3.49
N ALA A 94 11.26 -39.13 2.53
CA ALA A 94 11.77 -40.05 1.51
C ALA A 94 12.99 -39.51 0.72
N PRO A 95 13.99 -40.36 0.40
CA PRO A 95 15.22 -39.95 -0.28
C PRO A 95 15.00 -39.63 -1.76
N ARG A 96 15.52 -38.47 -2.20
CA ARG A 96 15.48 -38.05 -3.61
C ARG A 96 16.46 -38.87 -4.48
N PRO A 97 16.10 -39.23 -5.72
CA PRO A 97 16.96 -40.00 -6.60
C PRO A 97 18.12 -39.15 -7.17
N VAL A 98 19.32 -39.71 -7.07
CA VAL A 98 20.59 -39.19 -7.57
C VAL A 98 20.60 -39.23 -9.11
N LYS A 99 20.57 -38.06 -9.77
CA LYS A 99 20.77 -37.97 -11.22
C LYS A 99 22.25 -38.00 -11.56
N LYS A 100 22.59 -39.01 -12.38
CA LYS A 100 23.90 -39.31 -12.97
C LYS A 100 24.49 -38.14 -13.75
N SER A 101 25.80 -38.01 -13.57
CA SER A 101 26.77 -37.29 -14.38
C SER A 101 26.62 -37.54 -15.88
N SER A 102 26.56 -36.45 -16.66
CA SER A 102 26.82 -36.44 -18.10
C SER A 102 27.89 -35.40 -18.37
N SER A 103 29.05 -35.90 -18.80
CA SER A 103 30.21 -35.15 -19.25
C SER A 103 30.01 -34.70 -20.70
N ARG A 104 30.23 -33.41 -20.99
CA ARG A 104 30.79 -33.02 -22.30
C ARG A 104 31.48 -31.66 -22.24
N ALA A 105 32.62 -31.66 -22.91
CA ALA A 105 33.70 -30.69 -22.85
C ALA A 105 33.50 -29.47 -23.76
N SER A 106 34.54 -28.63 -23.76
CA SER A 106 34.84 -27.48 -24.63
C SER A 106 34.17 -26.17 -24.21
N SER A 107 34.81 -25.00 -24.23
CA SER A 107 36.18 -24.56 -24.47
C SER A 107 36.20 -23.05 -24.16
N SER A 108 37.39 -22.46 -24.07
CA SER A 108 37.64 -21.05 -24.43
C SER A 108 37.35 -19.92 -23.41
N SER A 109 38.44 -19.55 -22.73
CA SER A 109 39.01 -18.19 -22.76
C SER A 109 38.48 -17.09 -21.81
N ARG A 110 39.49 -16.38 -21.28
CA ARG A 110 39.51 -14.97 -20.83
C ARG A 110 38.91 -14.63 -19.46
N LYS A 111 39.83 -14.67 -18.48
CA LYS A 111 39.82 -13.84 -17.25
C LYS A 111 39.50 -12.36 -17.55
N PRO A 112 38.77 -11.71 -16.64
CA PRO A 112 39.08 -10.33 -16.26
C PRO A 112 39.42 -10.21 -14.77
N ARG A 113 40.47 -9.44 -14.49
CA ARG A 113 40.89 -8.97 -13.15
C ARG A 113 39.78 -8.12 -12.51
N PRO A 114 39.52 -8.22 -11.20
CA PRO A 114 38.78 -7.20 -10.47
C PRO A 114 39.67 -5.98 -10.15
N PRO A 115 39.10 -4.75 -10.10
CA PRO A 115 39.85 -3.52 -9.89
C PRO A 115 40.23 -3.30 -8.42
N SER A 116 41.40 -2.67 -8.25
CA SER A 116 42.01 -2.21 -7.01
C SER A 116 41.11 -1.24 -6.24
N ARG A 117 40.77 -1.61 -5.00
CA ARG A 117 40.02 -0.79 -4.05
C ARG A 117 41.02 -0.01 -3.18
N SER A 118 41.19 1.28 -3.47
CA SER A 118 41.90 2.24 -2.62
C SER A 118 41.05 2.56 -1.39
N SER A 119 41.42 2.01 -0.23
CA SER A 119 40.79 2.33 1.05
C SER A 119 41.43 3.58 1.67
N SER A 120 40.67 4.67 1.64
CA SER A 120 40.93 5.90 2.38
C SER A 120 40.71 5.69 3.89
N ARG A 121 41.79 6.00 4.61
CA ARG A 121 41.97 6.34 6.03
C ARG A 121 40.75 7.01 6.71
N PRO A 122 40.30 6.56 7.90
CA PRO A 122 39.35 7.33 8.72
C PRO A 122 40.11 8.23 9.70
N THR A 123 39.85 9.54 9.63
CA THR A 123 40.30 10.54 10.61
C THR A 123 39.27 10.68 11.72
N LYS A 124 39.76 10.59 12.97
CA LYS A 124 39.07 10.93 14.22
C LYS A 124 38.66 12.41 14.24
N ARG A 125 37.42 12.70 14.63
CA ARG A 125 36.93 13.98 15.19
C ARG A 125 35.77 13.62 16.14
N SER A 126 35.93 13.66 17.45
CA SER A 126 35.84 14.83 18.34
C SER A 126 34.53 15.61 18.16
N SER A 127 33.54 15.33 19.02
CA SER A 127 32.37 16.20 19.23
C SER A 127 32.27 16.53 20.73
N SER A 128 32.61 17.77 21.04
CA SER A 128 32.17 18.57 22.20
C SER A 128 30.64 18.56 22.31
N ARG A 129 30.05 18.29 23.46
CA ARG A 129 29.72 19.23 24.56
C ARG A 129 28.81 20.38 24.09
N SER A 130 27.52 20.29 24.46
CA SER A 130 26.63 21.43 24.68
C SER A 130 25.70 21.11 25.87
N PRO A 131 25.54 22.03 26.84
CA PRO A 131 24.68 21.91 28.03
C PRO A 131 23.34 22.65 27.86
N TYR A 132 22.29 22.20 28.53
CA TYR A 132 21.06 22.90 28.99
C TYR A 132 20.37 21.90 29.95
N GLU A 133 20.39 22.07 31.28
CA GLU A 133 19.51 22.91 32.13
C GLU A 133 18.03 22.55 31.91
N GLU A 134 17.39 21.78 32.79
CA GLU A 134 16.85 22.08 34.15
C GLU A 134 15.40 22.56 34.08
N GLU A 135 14.51 21.82 34.75
CA GLU A 135 13.10 22.05 35.17
C GLU A 135 12.53 20.63 35.36
N GLU A 136 12.75 19.92 36.49
CA GLU A 136 12.21 20.13 37.86
C GLU A 136 10.71 20.43 37.88
N GLU A 137 9.91 19.36 38.07
CA GLU A 137 8.64 19.45 38.80
C GLU A 137 8.44 18.17 39.62
N ASP A 138 8.66 18.32 40.92
CA ASP A 138 8.37 17.41 42.01
C ASP A 138 6.87 17.40 42.34
N TYR A 139 6.24 16.24 42.54
CA TYR A 139 5.27 16.07 43.64
C TYR A 139 4.88 14.59 43.92
N TYR A 140 5.35 14.08 45.09
CA TYR A 140 4.70 13.22 46.12
C TYR A 140 3.86 11.98 45.73
N ASP A 141 3.81 10.85 46.44
CA ASP A 141 4.44 10.29 47.66
C ASP A 141 4.12 8.77 47.62
N ASP A 142 5.07 7.88 47.89
CA ASP A 142 5.24 7.15 49.16
C ASP A 142 4.32 5.93 49.33
N TYR A 143 4.91 4.73 49.23
CA TYR A 143 4.78 3.64 50.22
C TYR A 143 5.80 2.52 49.95
N ASP A 144 6.85 2.55 50.77
CA ASP A 144 7.35 1.46 51.62
C ASP A 144 7.96 0.13 51.10
N ARG A 145 9.19 -0.11 51.62
CA ARG A 145 9.87 -1.37 52.02
C ARG A 145 10.79 -2.14 51.04
N PRO A 146 11.85 -2.83 51.55
CA PRO A 146 12.87 -2.35 52.48
C PRO A 146 14.33 -2.76 52.10
N SER A 147 15.24 -1.91 52.57
CA SER A 147 16.70 -2.01 52.56
C SER A 147 17.30 -3.15 53.39
N ARG A 148 18.28 -3.88 52.80
CA ARG A 148 19.43 -4.50 53.51
C ARG A 148 20.66 -4.47 52.58
N ARG A 149 21.53 -3.47 52.71
CA ARG A 149 22.77 -3.42 53.53
C ARG A 149 23.95 -4.29 53.06
N ARG A 150 25.00 -3.55 52.67
CA ARG A 150 26.41 -3.59 53.13
C ARG A 150 27.29 -4.81 52.77
N GLY A 151 28.37 -4.49 52.04
CA GLY A 151 29.72 -4.77 52.53
C GLY A 151 30.74 -5.27 51.48
N PRO A 152 31.92 -4.64 51.33
CA PRO A 152 33.08 -5.19 50.60
C PRO A 152 34.04 -5.93 51.55
N PRO A 153 34.79 -6.95 51.07
CA PRO A 153 36.25 -7.02 51.37
C PRO A 153 37.06 -7.87 50.34
N PRO A 154 38.35 -8.22 50.56
CA PRO A 154 39.51 -7.37 50.84
C PRO A 154 40.75 -7.69 49.96
N SER A 155 41.76 -6.83 50.08
CA SER A 155 43.14 -7.02 49.62
C SER A 155 43.84 -8.24 50.25
N LYS A 156 44.67 -8.96 49.48
CA LYS A 156 45.79 -9.77 50.01
C LYS A 156 47.09 -9.49 49.26
N ARG A 157 48.11 -9.18 50.06
CA ARG A 157 49.52 -8.99 49.71
C ARG A 157 50.24 -10.35 49.61
N ARG A 158 51.15 -10.46 48.61
CA ARG A 158 52.53 -11.05 48.55
C ARG A 158 52.86 -12.38 49.27
N PRO A 159 53.79 -13.20 48.70
CA PRO A 159 55.22 -13.05 49.01
C PRO A 159 56.22 -13.18 47.82
N ASP A 160 57.43 -12.71 48.11
CA ASP A 160 58.71 -12.71 47.37
C ASP A 160 59.09 -13.98 46.59
N PRO A 161 60.05 -13.85 45.64
CA PRO A 161 61.26 -14.65 45.78
C PRO A 161 62.53 -13.80 45.74
N ARG A 162 63.17 -13.67 46.91
CA ARG A 162 64.62 -13.45 47.03
C ARG A 162 65.32 -14.78 46.75
N GLY A 163 66.03 -14.84 45.64
CA GLY A 163 66.90 -15.96 45.28
C GLY A 163 68.04 -15.47 44.42
N GLY A 164 69.03 -14.85 45.06
CA GLY A 164 70.25 -14.39 44.41
C GLY A 164 71.00 -15.56 43.76
N ARG A 165 71.24 -15.45 42.46
CA ARG A 165 72.29 -16.22 41.79
C ARG A 165 73.09 -15.28 40.91
N VAL A 166 74.20 -14.83 41.46
CA VAL A 166 75.30 -14.17 40.76
C VAL A 166 75.92 -15.22 39.83
N VAL A 167 75.91 -15.00 38.52
CA VAL A 167 76.74 -15.76 37.58
C VAL A 167 77.55 -14.77 36.74
N SER A 168 78.85 -14.92 36.95
CA SER A 168 80.04 -14.33 36.34
C SER A 168 79.93 -13.74 34.92
N TYR A 169 80.40 -12.50 34.80
CA TYR A 169 81.04 -12.02 33.57
C TYR A 169 82.40 -12.73 33.42
N GLN A 170 82.49 -13.70 32.52
CA GLN A 170 83.78 -14.09 31.95
C GLN A 170 83.81 -13.90 30.44
N ARG A 171 84.76 -13.04 30.07
CA ARG A 171 85.23 -12.66 28.75
C ARG A 171 85.69 -13.86 27.91
N ARG A 172 85.64 -13.64 26.59
CA ARG A 172 86.42 -14.26 25.49
C ARG A 172 85.93 -15.62 24.97
N ARG A 173 85.26 -15.62 23.80
CA ARG A 173 85.74 -16.17 22.51
C ARG A 173 84.63 -16.09 21.42
N PRO A 174 84.95 -16.25 20.12
CA PRO A 174 84.35 -15.47 19.04
C PRO A 174 83.12 -16.12 18.37
N ALA A 175 82.33 -15.25 17.72
CA ALA A 175 81.47 -15.49 16.55
C ALA A 175 80.49 -16.68 16.58
N GLY A 176 79.30 -16.44 17.14
CA GLY A 176 78.09 -17.21 16.84
C GLY A 176 76.87 -16.27 16.85
N PRO A 177 75.87 -16.47 15.97
CA PRO A 177 74.70 -15.59 15.89
C PRO A 177 73.95 -15.56 17.23
N SER A 178 73.77 -14.34 17.74
CA SER A 178 73.14 -14.00 19.03
C SER A 178 71.87 -14.81 19.35
N ALA A 179 71.70 -15.26 20.60
CA ALA A 179 70.49 -15.93 21.07
C ALA A 179 69.21 -15.11 20.83
N PHE A 180 69.34 -13.78 20.71
CA PHE A 180 68.25 -12.88 20.34
C PHE A 180 67.81 -13.04 18.88
N THR A 181 68.70 -13.41 17.95
CA THR A 181 68.30 -13.64 16.57
C THR A 181 67.63 -15.00 16.39
N ARG A 182 67.96 -16.01 17.22
CA ARG A 182 67.27 -17.32 17.23
C ARG A 182 65.85 -17.24 17.78
N SER A 183 65.60 -16.38 18.78
CA SER A 183 64.23 -16.16 19.28
C SER A 183 63.37 -15.42 18.26
N LEU A 184 63.95 -14.51 17.47
CA LEU A 184 63.22 -13.83 16.39
C LEU A 184 62.91 -14.75 15.20
N THR A 185 63.77 -15.72 14.87
CA THR A 185 63.41 -16.75 13.87
C THR A 185 62.36 -17.72 14.38
N ALA A 186 62.40 -18.15 15.65
CA ALA A 186 61.34 -18.99 16.21
C ALA A 186 59.98 -18.28 16.26
N ILE A 187 59.95 -16.96 16.51
CA ILE A 187 58.72 -16.15 16.41
C ILE A 187 58.29 -16.00 14.95
N ARG A 188 59.22 -15.86 14.01
CA ARG A 188 58.91 -15.76 12.58
C ARG A 188 58.37 -17.07 12.00
N ASP A 189 58.88 -18.21 12.45
CA ASP A 189 58.47 -19.54 12.00
C ASP A 189 57.20 -20.05 12.70
N SER A 190 56.82 -19.43 13.83
CA SER A 190 55.55 -19.69 14.53
C SER A 190 54.42 -18.72 14.16
N MET A 191 54.69 -17.70 13.34
CA MET A 191 53.63 -16.87 12.78
C MET A 191 52.92 -17.67 11.68
N PRO A 192 51.61 -17.95 11.81
CA PRO A 192 50.86 -18.60 10.75
C PRO A 192 50.96 -17.78 9.46
N ASP A 193 51.07 -18.49 8.33
CA ASP A 193 51.18 -17.84 7.02
C ASP A 193 50.04 -16.82 6.86
N PRO A 194 50.29 -15.53 6.56
CA PRO A 194 49.27 -14.51 6.44
C PRO A 194 48.13 -14.86 5.48
N SER A 195 48.35 -15.79 4.54
CA SER A 195 47.29 -16.39 3.73
C SER A 195 46.26 -17.15 4.58
N THR A 196 46.72 -18.07 5.43
CA THR A 196 45.89 -18.89 6.33
C THR A 196 45.13 -18.05 7.35
N VAL A 197 45.75 -17.00 7.91
CA VAL A 197 45.06 -16.09 8.85
C VAL A 197 43.93 -15.34 8.15
N ARG A 198 44.12 -14.91 6.89
CA ARG A 198 43.07 -14.27 6.10
C ARG A 198 41.95 -15.25 5.78
N ASP A 199 42.26 -16.48 5.41
CA ASP A 199 41.26 -17.48 5.06
C ASP A 199 40.42 -17.88 6.29
N VAL A 200 41.05 -18.02 7.46
CA VAL A 200 40.36 -18.27 8.73
C VAL A 200 39.50 -17.07 9.15
N ALA A 201 39.99 -15.84 8.97
CA ALA A 201 39.21 -14.64 9.28
C ALA A 201 38.02 -14.43 8.32
N VAL A 202 38.19 -14.74 7.03
CA VAL A 202 37.09 -14.69 6.05
C VAL A 202 36.09 -15.82 6.32
N GLY A 203 36.58 -17.01 6.68
CA GLY A 203 35.75 -18.14 7.09
C GLY A 203 34.93 -17.86 8.34
N SER A 204 35.52 -17.24 9.37
CA SER A 204 34.81 -16.87 10.59
C SER A 204 33.80 -15.75 10.38
N LEU A 205 34.10 -14.77 9.52
CA LEU A 205 33.11 -13.75 9.11
C LEU A 205 31.95 -14.35 8.32
N LYS A 206 32.21 -15.33 7.45
CA LYS A 206 31.17 -16.03 6.71
C LYS A 206 30.31 -16.88 7.64
N ALA A 207 30.92 -17.65 8.54
CA ALA A 207 30.23 -18.44 9.55
C ALA A 207 29.39 -17.55 10.49
N ALA A 208 29.96 -16.44 10.97
CA ALA A 208 29.24 -15.46 11.80
C ALA A 208 28.07 -14.82 11.04
N ARG A 209 28.21 -14.56 9.74
CA ARG A 209 27.12 -14.05 8.89
C ARG A 209 26.02 -15.10 8.69
N GLU A 210 26.39 -16.36 8.50
CA GLU A 210 25.44 -17.47 8.38
C GLU A 210 24.69 -17.73 9.68
N THR A 211 25.37 -17.73 10.84
CA THR A 211 24.72 -17.88 12.15
C THR A 211 23.84 -16.68 12.49
N SER A 212 24.29 -15.46 12.21
CA SER A 212 23.47 -14.24 12.37
C SER A 212 22.24 -14.28 11.47
N SER A 213 22.37 -14.78 10.24
CA SER A 213 21.23 -14.92 9.31
C SER A 213 20.23 -15.98 9.76
N LYS A 214 20.68 -17.06 10.41
CA LYS A 214 19.79 -18.08 10.99
C LYS A 214 19.07 -17.56 12.23
N LEU A 215 19.79 -16.84 13.11
CA LEU A 215 19.22 -16.22 14.30
C LEU A 215 18.16 -15.19 13.92
N THR A 216 18.46 -14.30 12.96
CA THR A 216 17.48 -13.31 12.49
C THR A 216 16.28 -13.97 11.80
N HIS A 217 16.47 -15.11 11.15
CA HIS A 217 15.37 -15.88 10.56
C HIS A 217 14.46 -16.53 11.62
N ASN A 218 15.03 -17.11 12.68
CA ASN A 218 14.26 -17.71 13.77
C ASN A 218 13.52 -16.65 14.58
N ILE A 219 14.19 -15.55 14.95
CA ILE A 219 13.55 -14.40 15.61
C ILE A 219 12.43 -13.85 14.72
N TYR A 220 12.65 -13.77 13.40
CA TYR A 220 11.60 -13.34 12.48
C TYR A 220 10.41 -14.32 12.45
N ARG A 221 10.65 -15.63 12.50
CA ARG A 221 9.56 -16.62 12.58
C ARG A 221 8.79 -16.54 13.89
N GLU A 222 9.46 -16.34 15.02
CA GLU A 222 8.83 -16.21 16.34
C GLU A 222 8.04 -14.91 16.45
N VAL A 223 8.64 -13.79 16.06
CA VAL A 223 7.94 -12.49 16.00
C VAL A 223 6.76 -12.58 15.03
N LYS A 224 6.91 -13.26 13.89
CA LYS A 224 5.79 -13.52 12.97
C LYS A 224 4.73 -14.42 13.60
N GLY A 225 5.11 -15.45 14.34
CA GLY A 225 4.18 -16.35 15.03
C GLY A 225 3.34 -15.60 16.05
N LEU A 226 4.00 -14.88 16.96
CA LEU A 226 3.38 -14.09 18.02
C LEU A 226 2.47 -13.00 17.44
N THR A 227 2.97 -12.20 16.50
CA THR A 227 2.16 -11.15 15.86
C THR A 227 1.01 -11.73 15.04
N SER A 228 1.20 -12.88 14.40
CA SER A 228 0.14 -13.51 13.60
C SER A 228 -0.98 -14.14 14.41
N SER A 229 -0.67 -14.63 15.62
CA SER A 229 -1.64 -15.18 16.57
C SER A 229 -2.47 -14.07 17.19
N GLU A 230 -1.83 -12.99 17.65
CA GLU A 230 -2.52 -11.84 18.22
C GLU A 230 -3.45 -11.17 17.18
N LEU A 231 -2.95 -10.93 15.96
CA LEU A 231 -3.76 -10.36 14.87
C LEU A 231 -4.95 -11.26 14.50
N GLU A 232 -4.78 -12.57 14.59
CA GLU A 232 -5.87 -13.51 14.35
C GLU A 232 -6.93 -13.43 15.42
N GLN A 233 -6.55 -13.42 16.70
CA GLN A 233 -7.50 -13.25 17.79
C GLN A 233 -8.28 -11.95 17.69
N VAL A 234 -7.60 -10.84 17.35
CA VAL A 234 -8.26 -9.54 17.12
C VAL A 234 -9.20 -9.63 15.92
N MET A 235 -8.81 -10.28 14.83
CA MET A 235 -9.67 -10.48 13.66
C MET A 235 -10.89 -11.34 13.98
N LEU A 236 -10.74 -12.42 14.76
CA LEU A 236 -11.85 -13.26 15.21
C LEU A 236 -12.83 -12.48 16.08
N LYS A 237 -12.34 -11.64 17.01
CA LYS A 237 -13.17 -10.75 17.82
C LYS A 237 -13.89 -9.69 16.96
N ALA A 238 -13.20 -9.14 15.97
CA ALA A 238 -13.73 -8.13 15.05
C ALA A 238 -14.75 -8.68 14.04
N THR A 239 -14.76 -9.99 13.79
CA THR A 239 -15.61 -10.65 12.78
C THR A 239 -16.57 -11.66 13.43
N ARG A 240 -16.97 -11.41 14.66
CA ARG A 240 -18.04 -12.18 15.30
C ARG A 240 -19.36 -12.00 14.50
N PRO A 241 -20.18 -13.06 14.38
CA PRO A 241 -21.44 -13.03 13.62
C PRO A 241 -22.58 -12.38 14.45
N ASP A 242 -22.30 -11.25 15.09
CA ASP A 242 -23.26 -10.47 15.87
C ASP A 242 -23.65 -9.17 15.13
N ASP A 243 -24.74 -8.53 15.55
CA ASP A 243 -25.21 -7.28 14.94
C ASP A 243 -24.34 -6.08 15.30
N THR A 244 -23.44 -6.21 16.28
CA THR A 244 -22.54 -5.12 16.69
C THR A 244 -21.51 -4.80 15.60
N PRO A 245 -21.23 -3.52 15.30
CA PRO A 245 -20.25 -3.16 14.29
C PRO A 245 -18.83 -3.49 14.74
N VAL A 246 -17.91 -3.50 13.78
CA VAL A 246 -16.50 -3.72 14.09
C VAL A 246 -15.97 -2.58 14.97
N LYS A 247 -15.61 -2.91 16.21
CA LYS A 247 -15.06 -1.92 17.17
C LYS A 247 -13.80 -1.26 16.61
N GLY A 248 -13.72 0.07 16.73
CA GLY A 248 -12.59 0.88 16.26
C GLY A 248 -11.23 0.38 16.76
N LYS A 249 -11.12 0.07 18.06
CA LYS A 249 -9.88 -0.46 18.67
C LYS A 249 -9.32 -1.72 17.98
N HIS A 250 -10.20 -2.59 17.46
CA HIS A 250 -9.76 -3.79 16.75
C HIS A 250 -9.24 -3.45 15.36
N VAL A 251 -9.92 -2.54 14.64
CA VAL A 251 -9.47 -2.06 13.32
C VAL A 251 -8.12 -1.35 13.45
N GLU A 252 -7.97 -0.46 14.43
CA GLU A 252 -6.73 0.27 14.68
C GLU A 252 -5.57 -0.66 15.00
N ARG A 253 -5.80 -1.70 15.83
CA ARG A 253 -4.77 -2.72 16.10
C ARG A 253 -4.38 -3.48 14.84
N LEU A 254 -5.35 -3.91 14.02
CA LEU A 254 -5.13 -4.66 12.78
C LEU A 254 -4.37 -3.83 11.73
N VAL A 255 -4.81 -2.60 11.49
CA VAL A 255 -4.24 -1.69 10.49
C VAL A 255 -2.92 -1.10 10.99
N GLY A 256 -2.81 -0.82 12.29
CA GLY A 256 -1.63 -0.24 12.94
C GLY A 256 -0.35 -1.06 12.75
N VAL A 257 -0.47 -2.39 12.63
CA VAL A 257 0.69 -3.25 12.31
C VAL A 257 1.34 -2.90 10.97
N THR A 258 0.60 -2.34 10.00
CA THR A 258 1.19 -1.89 8.73
C THR A 258 2.18 -0.74 8.91
N TYR A 259 2.04 0.07 9.97
CA TYR A 259 2.98 1.15 10.30
C TYR A 259 4.18 0.66 11.12
N GLN A 260 4.03 -0.45 11.85
CA GLN A 260 5.09 -1.01 12.69
C GLN A 260 6.03 -1.93 11.89
N VAL A 261 5.48 -2.66 10.91
CA VAL A 261 6.24 -3.61 10.09
C VAL A 261 6.82 -2.91 8.87
N SER A 262 8.08 -3.19 8.53
CA SER A 262 8.67 -2.68 7.29
C SER A 262 7.99 -3.26 6.05
N ALA A 263 7.73 -2.43 5.03
CA ALA A 263 7.20 -2.85 3.72
C ALA A 263 8.03 -3.90 2.96
N ARG A 264 9.23 -4.23 3.45
CA ARG A 264 10.04 -5.33 2.93
C ARG A 264 9.47 -6.71 3.29
N TYR A 265 8.63 -6.78 4.32
CA TYR A 265 8.02 -8.00 4.80
C TYR A 265 6.59 -8.11 4.29
N ASP A 266 6.22 -9.29 3.81
CA ASP A 266 4.85 -9.56 3.36
C ASP A 266 3.98 -10.00 4.55
N LEU A 267 3.22 -9.04 5.09
CA LEU A 267 2.20 -9.28 6.11
C LEU A 267 0.86 -9.76 5.51
N TYR A 268 0.61 -9.48 4.23
CA TYR A 268 -0.70 -9.67 3.61
C TYR A 268 -1.00 -11.12 3.25
N THR A 269 0.01 -11.97 3.07
CA THR A 269 -0.23 -13.41 2.83
C THR A 269 -1.14 -14.04 3.89
N GLY A 270 -0.83 -13.82 5.18
CA GLY A 270 -1.60 -14.40 6.28
C GLY A 270 -2.94 -13.68 6.44
N VAL A 271 -2.91 -12.35 6.49
CA VAL A 271 -4.08 -11.49 6.70
C VAL A 271 -5.15 -11.73 5.63
N LEU A 272 -4.79 -11.72 4.35
CA LEU A 272 -5.77 -11.91 3.26
C LEU A 272 -6.36 -13.31 3.22
N ARG A 273 -5.60 -14.35 3.61
CA ARG A 273 -6.13 -15.72 3.70
C ARG A 273 -7.12 -15.86 4.87
N LYS A 274 -6.84 -15.23 6.01
CA LYS A 274 -7.75 -15.22 7.17
C LYS A 274 -9.02 -14.41 6.87
N LEU A 275 -8.88 -13.22 6.29
CA LEU A 275 -10.02 -12.43 5.81
C LEU A 275 -10.84 -13.19 4.76
N TRP A 276 -10.19 -13.88 3.83
CA TRP A 276 -10.88 -14.73 2.88
C TRP A 276 -11.71 -15.82 3.58
N ALA A 277 -11.11 -16.54 4.52
CA ALA A 277 -11.81 -17.57 5.29
C ALA A 277 -13.09 -17.01 5.93
N LYS A 278 -13.03 -15.79 6.49
CA LYS A 278 -14.19 -15.06 7.04
C LYS A 278 -15.22 -14.64 5.99
N THR A 279 -14.80 -14.03 4.88
CA THR A 279 -15.72 -13.67 3.78
C THR A 279 -16.37 -14.87 3.08
N ALA A 280 -15.84 -16.05 3.32
CA ALA A 280 -16.29 -17.28 2.71
C ALA A 280 -17.16 -18.13 3.67
N GLU A 281 -17.40 -17.66 4.90
CA GLU A 281 -18.49 -18.13 5.78
C GLU A 281 -19.85 -17.82 5.16
N LYS A 282 -20.95 -18.41 5.65
CA LYS A 282 -22.30 -18.20 5.09
C LYS A 282 -23.02 -16.98 5.69
N ASP A 283 -22.69 -16.61 6.92
CA ASP A 283 -23.28 -15.46 7.61
C ASP A 283 -22.87 -14.13 6.96
N TRP A 284 -23.84 -13.27 6.68
CA TRP A 284 -23.59 -12.00 6.00
C TRP A 284 -22.87 -10.99 6.91
N ARG A 285 -23.10 -11.03 8.23
CA ARG A 285 -22.49 -10.08 9.19
C ARG A 285 -20.99 -10.29 9.21
N THR A 286 -20.54 -11.53 9.34
CA THR A 286 -19.12 -11.89 9.25
C THR A 286 -18.51 -11.46 7.90
N LYS A 287 -19.22 -11.67 6.78
CA LYS A 287 -18.76 -11.21 5.46
C LYS A 287 -18.58 -9.69 5.40
N VAL A 288 -19.58 -8.92 5.81
CA VAL A 288 -19.53 -7.44 5.80
C VAL A 288 -18.40 -6.93 6.68
N LYS A 289 -18.24 -7.46 7.89
CA LYS A 289 -17.16 -7.08 8.82
C LYS A 289 -15.78 -7.41 8.25
N ALA A 290 -15.61 -8.59 7.66
CA ALA A 290 -14.34 -8.97 7.02
C ALA A 290 -14.01 -8.10 5.81
N LEU A 291 -15.01 -7.75 4.99
CA LEU A 291 -14.85 -6.81 3.88
C LEU A 291 -14.55 -5.39 4.37
N TYR A 292 -15.17 -4.96 5.47
CA TYR A 292 -14.88 -3.69 6.11
C TYR A 292 -13.43 -3.63 6.59
N ILE A 293 -12.92 -4.67 7.25
CA ILE A 293 -11.50 -4.72 7.65
C ILE A 293 -10.56 -4.65 6.41
N LEU A 294 -10.88 -5.39 5.33
CA LEU A 294 -10.11 -5.29 4.08
C LEU A 294 -10.13 -3.88 3.50
N HIS A 295 -11.30 -3.23 3.52
CA HIS A 295 -11.47 -1.84 3.09
C HIS A 295 -10.56 -0.92 3.93
N ARG A 296 -10.55 -1.08 5.26
CA ARG A 296 -9.69 -0.30 6.18
C ARG A 296 -8.20 -0.50 5.89
N TYR A 297 -7.74 -1.73 5.61
CA TYR A 297 -6.35 -1.96 5.17
C TYR A 297 -6.01 -1.19 3.89
N SER A 298 -6.95 -1.13 2.94
CA SER A 298 -6.71 -0.43 1.66
C SER A 298 -6.71 1.10 1.81
N SER A 299 -7.45 1.64 2.77
CA SER A 299 -7.66 3.08 2.93
C SER A 299 -6.77 3.72 3.99
N ASP A 300 -6.55 3.05 5.12
CA ASP A 300 -5.80 3.57 6.28
C ASP A 300 -4.49 2.82 6.51
N GLY A 301 -4.19 1.80 5.71
CA GLY A 301 -2.90 1.12 5.77
C GLY A 301 -1.75 2.06 5.39
N ALA A 302 -0.57 1.77 5.94
CA ALA A 302 0.64 2.51 5.65
C ALA A 302 0.91 2.60 4.12
N PRO A 303 1.14 3.80 3.56
CA PRO A 303 1.31 3.98 2.11
C PRO A 303 2.45 3.15 1.51
N GLU A 304 3.49 2.84 2.29
CA GLU A 304 4.62 2.03 1.86
C GLU A 304 4.23 0.57 1.53
N HIS A 305 3.13 0.09 2.11
CA HIS A 305 2.67 -1.30 1.97
C HIS A 305 1.63 -1.50 0.86
N LYS A 306 1.15 -0.43 0.25
CA LYS A 306 0.07 -0.50 -0.75
C LYS A 306 0.37 -1.44 -1.93
N ASP A 307 1.59 -1.38 -2.46
CA ASP A 307 1.97 -2.15 -3.63
C ASP A 307 2.03 -3.65 -3.28
N ALA A 308 2.44 -3.96 -2.04
CA ALA A 308 2.42 -5.32 -1.51
C ALA A 308 0.98 -5.83 -1.36
N LEU A 309 0.06 -5.02 -0.83
CA LEU A 309 -1.37 -5.37 -0.71
C LEU A 309 -1.99 -5.65 -2.08
N ILE A 310 -1.85 -4.70 -3.03
CA ILE A 310 -2.39 -4.82 -4.40
C ILE A 310 -1.84 -6.07 -5.08
N LYS A 311 -0.51 -6.26 -5.03
CA LYS A 311 0.15 -7.42 -5.65
C LYS A 311 -0.35 -8.72 -5.04
N ARG A 312 -0.43 -8.79 -3.71
CA ARG A 312 -0.81 -10.03 -3.03
C ARG A 312 -2.28 -10.37 -3.22
N LEU A 313 -3.17 -9.39 -3.22
CA LEU A 313 -4.58 -9.60 -3.53
C LEU A 313 -4.77 -10.11 -4.96
N ARG A 314 -4.06 -9.52 -5.94
CA ARG A 314 -4.10 -9.99 -7.34
C ARG A 314 -3.53 -11.40 -7.51
N GLU A 315 -2.51 -11.76 -6.74
CA GLU A 315 -1.96 -13.12 -6.74
C GLU A 315 -2.96 -14.12 -6.16
N LEU A 316 -3.52 -13.83 -4.98
CA LEU A 316 -4.51 -14.71 -4.35
C LEU A 316 -5.75 -14.92 -5.23
N ARG A 317 -6.27 -13.87 -5.89
CA ARG A 317 -7.40 -14.01 -6.82
C ARG A 317 -7.15 -14.92 -8.01
N ARG A 318 -5.88 -15.18 -8.35
CA ARG A 318 -5.49 -16.12 -9.41
C ARG A 318 -5.24 -17.53 -8.89
N THR A 319 -4.98 -17.69 -7.59
CA THR A 319 -4.73 -18.99 -6.98
C THR A 319 -6.02 -19.64 -6.50
N SER A 320 -6.03 -20.97 -6.50
CA SER A 320 -7.11 -21.76 -5.90
C SER A 320 -6.90 -21.87 -4.39
N ASP A 321 -7.99 -21.84 -3.63
CA ASP A 321 -8.01 -22.08 -2.20
C ASP A 321 -7.84 -23.59 -1.94
N PRO A 322 -6.74 -24.03 -1.31
CA PRO A 322 -6.52 -25.44 -1.04
C PRO A 322 -7.57 -26.03 -0.09
N LYS A 323 -8.21 -25.22 0.76
CA LYS A 323 -9.26 -25.69 1.67
C LYS A 323 -10.60 -25.89 0.96
N ARG A 324 -10.80 -25.26 -0.21
CA ARG A 324 -12.06 -25.24 -0.94
C ARG A 324 -11.80 -25.71 -2.38
N LYS A 325 -11.74 -27.04 -2.54
CA LYS A 325 -11.40 -27.74 -3.79
C LYS A 325 -11.93 -27.00 -5.03
N GLY A 326 -11.02 -26.60 -5.91
CA GLY A 326 -11.33 -25.97 -7.21
C GLY A 326 -11.71 -24.48 -7.19
N LYS A 327 -11.94 -23.87 -6.02
CA LYS A 327 -12.44 -22.49 -5.98
C LYS A 327 -11.33 -21.47 -5.76
N LYS A 328 -11.31 -20.40 -6.55
CA LYS A 328 -10.35 -19.28 -6.42
C LYS A 328 -10.65 -18.38 -5.21
N TYR A 329 -9.62 -17.76 -4.63
CA TYR A 329 -9.82 -16.76 -3.58
C TYR A 329 -10.61 -15.55 -4.11
N PHE A 330 -11.48 -14.99 -3.27
CA PHE A 330 -12.33 -13.84 -3.60
C PHE A 330 -13.17 -14.06 -4.87
N ASN A 331 -13.64 -15.30 -5.08
CA ASN A 331 -14.61 -15.61 -6.13
C ASN A 331 -15.95 -14.94 -5.82
N LYS A 332 -16.50 -14.22 -6.80
CA LYS A 332 -17.83 -13.58 -6.74
C LYS A 332 -18.93 -14.55 -6.27
N GLN A 333 -18.96 -15.77 -6.79
CA GLN A 333 -19.99 -16.76 -6.42
C GLN A 333 -19.94 -17.11 -4.92
N GLN A 334 -18.74 -17.23 -4.33
CA GLN A 334 -18.60 -17.51 -2.90
C GLN A 334 -18.90 -16.30 -2.03
N LEU A 335 -18.58 -15.09 -2.49
CA LEU A 335 -18.93 -13.87 -1.78
C LEU A 335 -20.47 -13.72 -1.71
N LEU A 336 -21.17 -14.11 -2.77
CA LEU A 336 -22.63 -14.11 -2.86
C LEU A 336 -23.30 -15.35 -2.25
N ALA A 337 -22.53 -16.35 -1.82
CA ALA A 337 -23.04 -17.50 -1.10
C ALA A 337 -23.33 -17.11 0.36
N VAL A 338 -24.46 -16.45 0.55
CA VAL A 338 -25.07 -16.14 1.84
C VAL A 338 -26.09 -17.24 2.14
N GLU A 339 -26.35 -17.53 3.41
CA GLU A 339 -27.41 -18.46 3.79
C GLU A 339 -28.79 -17.95 3.34
N ASN A 340 -29.59 -18.83 2.74
CA ASN A 340 -30.91 -18.50 2.16
C ASN A 340 -31.99 -18.43 3.27
N THR A 341 -31.85 -17.48 4.19
CA THR A 341 -32.94 -17.09 5.09
C THR A 341 -33.59 -15.80 4.55
N PRO A 342 -34.88 -15.58 4.79
CA PRO A 342 -35.58 -14.38 4.29
C PRO A 342 -34.93 -13.09 4.81
N GLU A 343 -34.42 -13.09 6.04
CA GLU A 343 -33.68 -11.95 6.60
C GLU A 343 -32.37 -11.67 5.84
N ASN A 344 -31.65 -12.72 5.45
CA ASN A 344 -30.35 -12.59 4.79
C ASN A 344 -30.45 -12.21 3.31
N GLU A 345 -31.59 -12.47 2.68
CA GLU A 345 -31.83 -12.21 1.27
C GLU A 345 -31.71 -10.72 0.93
N ALA A 346 -32.26 -9.85 1.80
CA ALA A 346 -32.11 -8.40 1.69
C ALA A 346 -30.63 -7.98 1.66
N PHE A 347 -29.81 -8.51 2.57
CA PHE A 347 -28.39 -8.15 2.69
C PHE A 347 -27.50 -8.76 1.61
N ARG A 348 -27.93 -9.84 0.94
CA ARG A 348 -27.14 -10.50 -0.11
C ARG A 348 -26.79 -9.54 -1.24
N GLY A 349 -27.76 -8.71 -1.63
CA GLY A 349 -27.57 -7.65 -2.62
C GLY A 349 -26.47 -6.67 -2.20
N PHE A 350 -26.59 -6.13 -0.98
CA PHE A 350 -25.60 -5.20 -0.44
C PHE A 350 -24.20 -5.81 -0.33
N VAL A 351 -24.06 -7.02 0.23
CA VAL A 351 -22.78 -7.72 0.36
C VAL A 351 -22.09 -7.86 -0.99
N GLY A 352 -22.84 -8.19 -2.05
CA GLY A 352 -22.31 -8.28 -3.41
C GLY A 352 -21.76 -6.96 -3.93
N ARG A 353 -22.52 -5.88 -3.77
CA ARG A 353 -22.13 -4.52 -4.22
C ARG A 353 -20.92 -4.02 -3.43
N TYR A 354 -20.93 -4.20 -2.11
CA TYR A 354 -19.83 -3.79 -1.25
C TYR A 354 -18.56 -4.61 -1.50
N ALA A 355 -18.66 -5.93 -1.67
CA ALA A 355 -17.50 -6.76 -1.99
C ALA A 355 -16.87 -6.37 -3.33
N HIS A 356 -17.70 -6.09 -4.35
CA HIS A 356 -17.23 -5.61 -5.63
C HIS A 356 -16.46 -4.28 -5.49
N TYR A 357 -17.04 -3.33 -4.75
CA TYR A 357 -16.38 -2.06 -4.48
C TYR A 357 -15.06 -2.22 -3.71
N VAL A 358 -15.03 -2.95 -2.60
CA VAL A 358 -13.81 -3.13 -1.79
C VAL A 358 -12.68 -3.78 -2.60
N LEU A 359 -13.00 -4.79 -3.42
CA LEU A 359 -12.01 -5.44 -4.28
C LEU A 359 -11.51 -4.49 -5.38
N ALA A 360 -12.43 -3.78 -6.06
CA ALA A 360 -12.06 -2.80 -7.08
C ALA A 360 -11.20 -1.67 -6.49
N ARG A 361 -11.57 -1.16 -5.32
CA ARG A 361 -10.86 -0.14 -4.56
C ARG A 361 -9.46 -0.60 -4.17
N THR A 362 -9.35 -1.76 -3.53
CA THR A 362 -8.08 -2.30 -3.04
C THR A 362 -7.13 -2.66 -4.18
N GLN A 363 -7.63 -3.03 -5.37
CA GLN A 363 -6.79 -3.34 -6.53
C GLN A 363 -6.31 -2.10 -7.30
N SER A 364 -6.99 -0.98 -7.09
CA SER A 364 -6.79 0.25 -7.86
C SER A 364 -5.90 1.26 -7.13
N PHE A 365 -6.12 1.43 -5.83
CA PHE A 365 -5.53 2.49 -5.03
C PHE A 365 -5.16 1.98 -3.63
N GLY A 366 -4.20 2.64 -3.00
CA GLY A 366 -3.87 2.44 -1.58
C GLY A 366 -3.85 3.76 -0.81
N GLY A 367 -4.08 3.69 0.49
CA GLY A 367 -4.24 4.86 1.34
C GLY A 367 -5.42 5.72 0.88
N MET A 368 -5.39 7.01 1.21
CA MET A 368 -6.39 8.00 0.81
C MET A 368 -6.13 8.57 -0.61
N PHE A 369 -6.01 7.69 -1.61
CA PHE A 369 -5.72 8.05 -3.01
C PHE A 369 -4.45 8.89 -3.18
N VAL A 370 -3.42 8.54 -2.41
CA VAL A 370 -2.14 9.26 -2.37
C VAL A 370 -1.47 9.28 -3.75
N GLU A 371 -1.71 8.26 -4.59
CA GLU A 371 -1.24 8.18 -5.98
C GLU A 371 -1.70 9.34 -6.85
N ILE A 372 -2.88 9.89 -6.55
CA ILE A 372 -3.49 11.00 -7.29
C ILE A 372 -3.11 12.32 -6.61
N GLY A 373 -3.23 12.40 -5.29
CA GLY A 373 -3.05 13.64 -4.53
C GLY A 373 -1.60 14.09 -4.33
N GLU A 374 -0.65 13.16 -4.16
CA GLU A 374 0.74 13.50 -3.77
C GLU A 374 1.44 14.28 -4.89
N ALA A 375 2.19 15.31 -4.50
CA ALA A 375 3.04 16.01 -5.43
C ALA A 375 4.15 15.06 -5.93
N PRO A 376 4.56 15.13 -7.21
CA PRO A 376 5.70 14.37 -7.67
C PRO A 376 6.89 14.67 -6.76
N ARG A 377 7.44 13.63 -6.11
CA ARG A 377 8.60 13.82 -5.23
C ARG A 377 9.72 14.42 -6.08
N PRO A 378 10.34 15.52 -5.63
CA PRO A 378 11.41 16.13 -6.39
C PRO A 378 12.50 15.08 -6.63
N PRO A 379 13.07 14.99 -7.84
CA PRO A 379 14.11 14.03 -8.11
C PRO A 379 15.26 14.23 -7.10
N PRO A 380 15.89 13.15 -6.62
CA PRO A 380 17.00 13.28 -5.69
C PRO A 380 18.08 14.17 -6.32
N LYS A 381 18.47 15.23 -5.60
CA LYS A 381 19.36 16.33 -6.06
C LYS A 381 20.71 15.87 -6.62
N SER A 382 21.07 14.59 -6.50
CA SER A 382 22.33 14.00 -6.96
C SER A 382 22.30 13.44 -8.39
N SER A 383 21.14 13.38 -9.03
CA SER A 383 21.01 12.82 -10.38
C SER A 383 21.07 13.92 -11.44
N ASN A 384 22.24 14.13 -12.06
CA ASN A 384 22.45 14.96 -13.28
C ASN A 384 21.71 14.43 -14.54
N ARG A 385 20.67 13.60 -14.37
CA ARG A 385 19.87 13.13 -15.50
C ARG A 385 18.89 14.23 -15.91
N PRO A 386 18.69 14.46 -17.22
CA PRO A 386 17.67 15.40 -17.68
C PRO A 386 16.31 15.03 -17.05
N PRO A 387 15.50 16.03 -16.64
CA PRO A 387 14.19 15.78 -16.05
C PRO A 387 13.41 14.89 -17.01
N LYS A 388 12.98 13.72 -16.52
CA LYS A 388 12.14 12.83 -17.33
C LYS A 388 10.90 13.62 -17.77
N PRO A 389 10.42 13.45 -19.01
CA PRO A 389 9.24 14.15 -19.51
C PRO A 389 8.07 13.98 -18.53
N LEU A 390 7.34 15.07 -18.31
CA LEU A 390 6.31 15.26 -17.29
C LEU A 390 5.05 14.38 -17.43
N THR A 391 5.15 13.24 -18.11
CA THR A 391 4.33 12.02 -17.86
C THR A 391 4.32 11.59 -16.38
N SER A 392 5.10 12.25 -15.54
CA SER A 392 5.17 12.24 -14.08
C SER A 392 4.05 13.03 -13.38
N THR A 393 2.98 13.47 -14.04
CA THR A 393 1.80 13.93 -13.29
C THR A 393 1.10 12.75 -12.62
N SER A 394 0.46 13.01 -11.48
CA SER A 394 -0.34 12.00 -10.77
C SER A 394 -1.65 11.63 -11.52
N LEU A 395 -1.99 12.40 -12.56
CA LEU A 395 -3.17 12.28 -13.42
C LEU A 395 -2.92 11.34 -14.61
N LYS A 396 -2.67 10.06 -14.36
CA LYS A 396 -2.45 9.04 -15.41
C LYS A 396 -3.77 8.52 -15.99
N GLN A 397 -3.74 8.04 -17.24
CA GLN A 397 -4.90 7.38 -17.87
C GLN A 397 -5.37 6.15 -17.09
N GLU A 398 -4.44 5.34 -16.57
CA GLU A 398 -4.79 4.17 -15.73
C GLU A 398 -5.54 4.57 -14.47
N HIS A 399 -5.11 5.66 -13.81
CA HIS A 399 -5.78 6.17 -12.62
C HIS A 399 -7.18 6.71 -12.95
N LEU A 400 -7.39 7.29 -14.14
CA LEU A 400 -8.71 7.76 -14.58
C LEU A 400 -9.69 6.60 -14.74
N VAL A 401 -9.26 5.54 -15.42
CA VAL A 401 -10.08 4.32 -15.61
C VAL A 401 -10.42 3.69 -14.27
N ASN A 402 -9.42 3.57 -13.39
CA ASN A 402 -9.62 3.04 -12.04
C ASN A 402 -10.55 3.93 -11.20
N ALA A 403 -10.43 5.25 -11.29
CA ALA A 403 -11.29 6.19 -10.56
C ALA A 403 -12.75 6.09 -11.02
N LYS A 404 -13.00 5.97 -12.35
CA LYS A 404 -14.34 5.71 -12.89
C LYS A 404 -14.92 4.40 -12.37
N MET A 405 -14.12 3.32 -12.38
CA MET A 405 -14.54 2.02 -11.86
C MET A 405 -14.89 2.08 -10.36
N VAL A 406 -14.04 2.71 -9.54
CA VAL A 406 -14.26 2.87 -8.10
C VAL A 406 -15.49 3.74 -7.82
N LEU A 407 -15.69 4.83 -8.56
CA LEU A 407 -16.88 5.66 -8.46
C LEU A 407 -18.15 4.86 -8.75
N THR A 408 -18.21 4.18 -9.89
CA THR A 408 -19.38 3.37 -10.27
C THR A 408 -19.68 2.28 -9.24
N ALA A 409 -18.64 1.57 -8.76
CA ALA A 409 -18.82 0.54 -7.74
C ALA A 409 -19.26 1.13 -6.38
N GLY A 410 -18.73 2.31 -6.01
CA GLY A 410 -19.09 2.99 -4.76
C GLY A 410 -20.52 3.50 -4.77
N LEU A 411 -20.97 4.08 -5.89
CA LEU A 411 -22.36 4.53 -6.07
C LEU A 411 -23.37 3.37 -5.99
N ALA A 412 -22.97 2.17 -6.44
CA ALA A 412 -23.80 0.97 -6.30
C ALA A 412 -23.97 0.53 -4.84
N CYS A 413 -23.13 0.98 -3.90
CA CYS A 413 -23.24 0.64 -2.48
C CYS A 413 -24.30 1.48 -1.73
N GLN A 414 -25.19 2.20 -2.42
CA GLN A 414 -26.32 2.85 -1.77
C GLN A 414 -27.19 1.81 -1.04
N LEU A 415 -27.55 2.11 0.21
CA LEU A 415 -28.44 1.27 1.02
C LEU A 415 -29.87 1.39 0.50
N LYS A 416 -30.51 0.25 0.29
CA LYS A 416 -31.96 0.15 0.23
C LYS A 416 -32.54 0.16 1.65
N ASP A 417 -33.85 0.38 1.79
CA ASP A 417 -34.48 0.59 3.10
C ASP A 417 -34.56 -0.70 3.94
N ASP A 418 -34.57 -1.85 3.27
CA ASP A 418 -34.49 -3.20 3.84
C ASP A 418 -33.06 -3.63 4.22
N GLU A 419 -32.03 -2.90 3.74
CA GLU A 419 -30.62 -3.23 3.96
C GLU A 419 -29.98 -2.42 5.12
N VAL A 420 -30.76 -1.63 5.86
CA VAL A 420 -30.26 -0.67 6.84
C VAL A 420 -30.00 -1.34 8.20
N THR A 421 -28.73 -1.51 8.54
CA THR A 421 -28.25 -1.99 9.85
C THR A 421 -26.98 -1.24 10.23
N GLU A 422 -26.55 -1.32 11.49
CA GLU A 422 -25.32 -0.66 11.94
C GLU A 422 -24.07 -1.15 11.17
N ASN A 423 -24.01 -2.45 10.84
CA ASN A 423 -22.95 -3.09 10.05
C ASN A 423 -22.91 -2.59 8.60
N THR A 424 -24.06 -2.39 7.96
CA THR A 424 -24.12 -1.88 6.58
C THR A 424 -23.93 -0.35 6.55
N ALA A 425 -24.42 0.35 7.56
CA ALA A 425 -24.25 1.78 7.74
C ALA A 425 -22.77 2.17 7.89
N ILE A 426 -21.99 1.48 8.74
CA ILE A 426 -20.54 1.76 8.88
C ILE A 426 -19.77 1.45 7.58
N ALA A 427 -20.21 0.45 6.83
CA ALA A 427 -19.63 0.15 5.52
C ALA A 427 -19.91 1.27 4.50
N VAL A 428 -21.14 1.79 4.45
CA VAL A 428 -21.55 2.85 3.51
C VAL A 428 -21.02 4.21 3.89
N GLU A 429 -20.96 4.55 5.19
CA GLU A 429 -20.21 5.70 5.68
C GLU A 429 -18.80 5.68 5.10
N ARG A 430 -18.12 4.54 5.21
CA ARG A 430 -16.75 4.44 4.75
C ARG A 430 -16.62 4.59 3.23
N VAL A 431 -17.54 4.01 2.46
CA VAL A 431 -17.60 4.19 0.99
C VAL A 431 -17.77 5.67 0.64
N ALA A 432 -18.71 6.36 1.29
CA ALA A 432 -18.96 7.78 1.05
C ALA A 432 -17.73 8.63 1.40
N SER A 433 -17.11 8.39 2.55
CA SER A 433 -15.85 9.02 2.98
C SER A 433 -14.71 8.79 1.97
N ASP A 434 -14.59 7.59 1.41
CA ASP A 434 -13.59 7.28 0.38
C ASP A 434 -13.89 8.00 -0.94
N LEU A 435 -15.15 8.11 -1.38
CA LEU A 435 -15.49 8.91 -2.57
C LEU A 435 -15.25 10.41 -2.38
N ILE A 436 -15.50 10.95 -1.18
CA ILE A 436 -15.13 12.33 -0.81
C ILE A 436 -13.62 12.52 -0.92
N ALA A 437 -12.85 11.54 -0.43
CA ALA A 437 -11.38 11.54 -0.52
C ALA A 437 -10.89 11.46 -1.97
N LEU A 438 -11.51 10.62 -2.81
CA LEU A 438 -11.21 10.53 -4.24
C LEU A 438 -11.44 11.88 -4.94
N SER A 439 -12.60 12.49 -4.71
CA SER A 439 -12.94 13.83 -5.24
C SER A 439 -11.91 14.87 -4.80
N SER A 440 -11.53 14.87 -3.52
CA SER A 440 -10.52 15.79 -2.97
C SER A 440 -9.14 15.56 -3.58
N ALA A 441 -8.71 14.31 -3.75
CA ALA A 441 -7.43 13.95 -4.33
C ALA A 441 -7.32 14.39 -5.80
N VAL A 442 -8.38 14.14 -6.59
CA VAL A 442 -8.48 14.60 -7.98
C VAL A 442 -8.47 16.13 -8.05
N ALA A 443 -9.22 16.81 -7.18
CA ALA A 443 -9.25 18.27 -7.13
C ALA A 443 -7.88 18.88 -6.79
N MET A 444 -7.16 18.31 -5.83
CA MET A 444 -5.79 18.73 -5.49
C MET A 444 -4.84 18.56 -6.68
N ALA A 445 -4.93 17.42 -7.37
CA ALA A 445 -4.11 17.11 -8.53
C ALA A 445 -4.39 18.06 -9.71
N LEU A 446 -5.68 18.31 -10.01
CA LEU A 446 -6.13 19.25 -11.04
C LEU A 446 -5.70 20.69 -10.71
N ASN A 447 -5.90 21.16 -9.48
CA ASN A 447 -5.45 22.48 -9.05
C ASN A 447 -3.94 22.66 -9.24
N ARG A 448 -3.14 21.64 -8.94
CA ARG A 448 -1.68 21.66 -9.15
C ARG A 448 -1.33 21.71 -10.65
N ALA A 449 -1.97 20.87 -11.45
CA ALA A 449 -1.73 20.80 -12.89
C ALA A 449 -2.13 22.09 -13.62
N LEU A 450 -3.26 22.71 -13.24
CA LEU A 450 -3.82 23.87 -13.92
C LEU A 450 -3.23 25.22 -13.47
N LYS A 451 -2.75 25.31 -12.21
CA LYS A 451 -2.05 26.49 -11.67
C LYS A 451 -0.59 26.58 -12.13
N GLY A 452 0.04 25.45 -12.47
CA GLY A 452 1.40 25.46 -13.00
C GLY A 452 1.46 26.22 -14.31
N ASN A 453 2.26 27.30 -14.37
CA ASN A 453 2.50 28.04 -15.62
C ASN A 453 3.23 27.18 -16.68
N SER A 454 3.77 26.03 -16.29
CA SER A 454 4.33 25.04 -17.20
C SER A 454 3.26 24.02 -17.60
N SER A 455 2.50 24.35 -18.64
CA SER A 455 1.78 23.35 -19.46
C SER A 455 2.73 22.35 -20.14
N ASP A 456 4.04 22.54 -20.02
CA ASP A 456 5.13 21.89 -20.77
C ASP A 456 5.36 20.39 -20.47
N GLY A 457 4.32 19.66 -20.08
CA GLY A 457 4.41 18.19 -20.14
C GLY A 457 3.25 17.40 -19.58
N SER A 458 2.13 18.06 -19.26
CA SER A 458 0.86 17.35 -19.08
C SER A 458 0.23 17.17 -20.46
N ASP A 459 -0.21 15.95 -20.78
CA ASP A 459 -0.99 15.71 -22.00
C ASP A 459 -2.31 16.52 -21.91
N PRO A 460 -2.54 17.52 -22.77
CA PRO A 460 -3.72 18.37 -22.70
C PRO A 460 -5.01 17.57 -22.94
N VAL A 461 -4.95 16.49 -23.73
CA VAL A 461 -6.10 15.62 -24.00
C VAL A 461 -6.48 14.87 -22.74
N LEU A 462 -5.50 14.30 -22.04
CA LEU A 462 -5.73 13.60 -20.78
C LEU A 462 -6.21 14.56 -19.69
N LEU A 463 -5.64 15.76 -19.60
CA LEU A 463 -6.05 16.77 -18.63
C LEU A 463 -7.51 17.21 -18.86
N LYS A 464 -7.93 17.36 -20.13
CA LYS A 464 -9.33 17.63 -20.50
C LYS A 464 -10.25 16.51 -19.99
N LYS A 465 -9.92 15.23 -20.27
CA LYS A 465 -10.69 14.07 -19.80
C LYS A 465 -10.83 14.03 -18.27
N TRP A 466 -9.79 14.40 -17.54
CA TRP A 466 -9.86 14.51 -16.07
C TRP A 466 -10.76 15.65 -15.60
N CYS A 467 -10.76 16.79 -16.31
CA CYS A 467 -11.65 17.90 -16.00
C CYS A 467 -13.12 17.51 -16.26
N GLU A 468 -13.42 16.90 -17.41
CA GLU A 468 -14.75 16.38 -17.77
C GLU A 468 -15.23 15.37 -16.72
N PHE A 469 -14.42 14.35 -16.42
CA PHE A 469 -14.74 13.37 -15.39
C PHE A 469 -15.00 14.01 -14.02
N TYR A 470 -14.17 14.98 -13.61
CA TYR A 470 -14.35 15.65 -12.33
C TYR A 470 -15.66 16.44 -12.25
N SER A 471 -15.99 17.21 -13.29
CA SER A 471 -17.13 18.12 -13.29
C SER A 471 -18.47 17.46 -13.59
N GLU A 472 -18.48 16.46 -14.46
CA GLU A 472 -19.72 15.83 -14.95
C GLU A 472 -20.08 14.58 -14.16
N GLU A 473 -19.09 13.80 -13.73
CA GLU A 473 -19.32 12.50 -13.09
C GLU A 473 -18.95 12.52 -11.60
N LEU A 474 -17.67 12.74 -11.26
CA LEU A 474 -17.14 12.49 -9.93
C LEU A 474 -17.77 13.39 -8.86
N LEU A 475 -17.70 14.70 -9.02
CA LEU A 475 -18.18 15.63 -8.00
C LEU A 475 -19.71 15.58 -7.84
N PRO A 476 -20.54 15.67 -8.91
CA PRO A 476 -22.00 15.68 -8.75
C PRO A 476 -22.55 14.36 -8.21
N ARG A 477 -22.03 13.22 -8.69
CA ARG A 477 -22.51 11.90 -8.25
C ARG A 477 -22.09 11.62 -6.80
N THR A 478 -20.89 12.02 -6.39
CA THR A 478 -20.47 11.89 -4.99
C THR A 478 -21.32 12.76 -4.07
N LEU A 479 -21.61 14.00 -4.46
CA LEU A 479 -22.51 14.89 -3.70
C LEU A 479 -23.92 14.28 -3.56
N THR A 480 -24.44 13.72 -4.65
CA THR A 480 -25.76 13.07 -4.66
C THR A 480 -25.77 11.86 -3.73
N MET A 481 -24.71 11.03 -3.77
CA MET A 481 -24.57 9.91 -2.86
C MET A 481 -24.54 10.37 -1.40
N VAL A 482 -23.68 11.31 -1.04
CA VAL A 482 -23.58 11.85 0.33
C VAL A 482 -24.93 12.39 0.82
N LYS A 483 -25.64 13.15 -0.03
CA LYS A 483 -26.97 13.68 0.31
C LYS A 483 -27.99 12.57 0.56
N LYS A 484 -27.98 11.49 -0.24
CA LYS A 484 -28.89 10.35 -0.08
C LYS A 484 -28.52 9.46 1.10
N THR A 485 -27.24 9.31 1.41
CA THR A 485 -26.76 8.44 2.48
C THR A 485 -26.83 9.10 3.85
N SER A 486 -26.63 10.42 3.96
CA SER A 486 -26.60 11.11 5.27
C SER A 486 -27.82 10.81 6.14
N PRO A 487 -29.08 10.95 5.65
CA PRO A 487 -30.25 10.68 6.49
C PRO A 487 -30.36 9.23 6.96
N LYS A 488 -29.75 8.28 6.22
CA LYS A 488 -29.72 6.86 6.59
C LYS A 488 -28.65 6.54 7.64
N LEU A 489 -27.65 7.42 7.78
CA LEU A 489 -26.55 7.28 8.74
C LEU A 489 -26.82 8.01 10.06
N ASP A 490 -27.63 9.07 10.03
CA ASP A 490 -27.98 9.88 11.20
C ASP A 490 -28.55 9.05 12.38
N PRO A 491 -29.44 8.04 12.19
CA PRO A 491 -29.94 7.21 13.29
C PRO A 491 -28.85 6.40 14.03
N TYR A 492 -27.70 6.19 13.39
CA TYR A 492 -26.56 5.47 13.96
C TYR A 492 -25.49 6.43 14.52
N GLY A 493 -25.77 7.74 14.59
CA GLY A 493 -24.79 8.75 15.02
C GLY A 493 -23.60 8.90 14.07
N MET A 494 -23.72 8.45 12.82
CA MET A 494 -22.68 8.54 11.82
C MET A 494 -22.94 9.75 10.91
N TYR A 495 -22.04 10.73 10.95
CA TYR A 495 -22.20 11.99 10.22
C TYR A 495 -21.17 12.10 9.09
N LEU A 496 -21.65 12.36 7.87
CA LEU A 496 -20.76 12.65 6.75
C LEU A 496 -20.36 14.14 6.73
N PRO A 497 -19.13 14.47 6.32
CA PRO A 497 -18.71 15.86 6.22
C PRO A 497 -19.60 16.66 5.26
N SER A 498 -20.18 17.77 5.73
CA SER A 498 -21.02 18.64 4.87
C SER A 498 -20.23 19.29 3.73
N ARG A 499 -18.90 19.39 3.86
CA ARG A 499 -18.01 20.00 2.86
C ARG A 499 -17.18 18.94 2.16
N MET A 500 -17.24 18.94 0.82
CA MET A 500 -16.52 18.03 -0.11
C MET A 500 -14.98 18.21 -0.15
N GLY A 501 -14.34 18.69 0.92
CA GLY A 501 -12.91 18.94 0.96
C GLY A 501 -12.43 19.96 -0.09
N THR A 502 -11.30 19.68 -0.74
CA THR A 502 -10.71 20.58 -1.74
C THR A 502 -11.51 20.56 -3.04
N ARG A 503 -11.78 21.74 -3.61
CA ARG A 503 -12.47 21.89 -4.91
C ARG A 503 -11.57 22.57 -5.95
N VAL A 504 -11.82 22.28 -7.23
CA VAL A 504 -11.21 23.01 -8.36
C VAL A 504 -12.00 24.29 -8.59
N SER A 505 -11.32 25.43 -8.75
CA SER A 505 -12.04 26.67 -9.06
C SER A 505 -12.66 26.59 -10.46
N PRO A 506 -13.86 27.18 -10.68
CA PRO A 506 -14.55 27.11 -11.96
C PRO A 506 -13.70 27.69 -13.11
N GLU A 507 -12.93 28.74 -12.84
CA GLU A 507 -12.00 29.34 -13.80
C GLU A 507 -10.89 28.37 -14.24
N LEU A 508 -10.28 27.64 -13.30
CA LEU A 508 -9.24 26.66 -13.62
C LEU A 508 -9.84 25.48 -14.39
N LEU A 509 -11.04 25.04 -14.00
CA LEU A 509 -11.72 23.95 -14.68
C LEU A 509 -12.06 24.34 -16.14
N GLN A 510 -12.61 25.54 -16.37
CA GLN A 510 -12.86 26.04 -17.72
C GLN A 510 -11.57 26.17 -18.54
N LYS A 511 -10.46 26.59 -17.92
CA LYS A 511 -9.14 26.63 -18.55
C LYS A 511 -8.68 25.22 -18.97
N GLY A 512 -8.90 24.21 -18.13
CA GLY A 512 -8.58 22.81 -18.41
C GLY A 512 -9.42 22.23 -19.55
N LEU A 513 -10.73 22.52 -19.57
CA LEU A 513 -11.65 22.07 -20.63
C LEU A 513 -11.29 22.68 -22.00
N LYS A 514 -10.87 23.95 -22.04
CA LYS A 514 -10.47 24.68 -23.26
C LYS A 514 -9.05 24.39 -23.73
N ALA A 515 -8.25 23.62 -23.00
CA ALA A 515 -6.82 23.43 -23.29
C ALA A 515 -6.53 22.77 -24.65
N VAL A 516 -7.48 22.00 -25.19
CA VAL A 516 -7.34 21.31 -26.49
C VAL A 516 -7.83 22.16 -27.67
N GLU A 517 -8.66 23.17 -27.41
CA GLU A 517 -9.32 23.96 -28.47
C GLU A 517 -8.44 25.03 -29.07
N ARG A 518 -7.29 25.37 -28.46
CA ARG A 518 -6.30 26.21 -29.13
C ARG A 518 -5.74 25.40 -30.27
N PRO A 519 -6.11 25.69 -31.53
CA PRO A 519 -5.50 25.03 -32.66
C PRO A 519 -4.01 25.30 -32.50
N THR A 520 -3.19 24.30 -32.69
CA THR A 520 -1.76 24.50 -32.98
C THR A 520 -1.71 25.36 -34.24
N GLU A 521 -1.84 26.69 -34.07
CA GLU A 521 -1.56 27.65 -35.11
C GLU A 521 -0.14 27.33 -35.54
N ALA A 522 -0.04 26.82 -36.77
CA ALA A 522 1.20 26.39 -37.37
C ALA A 522 2.27 27.43 -37.06
N PRO A 523 3.49 27.01 -36.66
CA PRO A 523 4.54 27.94 -36.27
C PRO A 523 4.68 28.97 -37.39
N LYS A 524 4.29 30.21 -37.10
CA LYS A 524 4.43 31.34 -38.01
C LYS A 524 5.91 31.38 -38.37
N LYS A 525 6.24 30.87 -39.57
CA LYS A 525 7.54 31.03 -40.19
C LYS A 525 7.92 32.49 -40.01
N ALA A 526 9.05 32.72 -39.35
CA ALA A 526 9.65 34.02 -39.14
C ALA A 526 9.59 34.84 -40.45
N LYS A 527 8.66 35.78 -40.50
CA LYS A 527 8.65 36.82 -41.51
C LYS A 527 9.46 37.96 -40.92
N LYS A 528 10.61 38.16 -41.56
CA LYS A 528 11.62 39.19 -41.34
C LYS A 528 11.00 40.59 -41.49
N GLU A 529 11.41 41.47 -40.57
CA GLU A 529 11.69 42.91 -40.71
C GLU A 529 10.60 43.92 -41.18
N GLU A 530 10.63 45.06 -40.44
CA GLU A 530 10.26 46.45 -40.81
C GLU A 530 8.76 46.75 -41.02
N THR A 531 8.14 47.81 -40.46
CA THR A 531 8.63 49.16 -40.10
C THR A 531 7.73 49.82 -39.05
N GLU A 532 8.29 50.80 -38.34
CA GLU A 532 7.67 51.80 -37.44
C GLU A 532 6.50 52.58 -38.08
N GLU A 533 5.46 52.90 -37.30
CA GLU A 533 5.03 54.28 -36.92
C GLU A 533 3.59 54.29 -36.34
N GLU A 534 3.54 54.56 -35.03
CA GLU A 534 2.64 55.39 -34.20
C GLU A 534 1.25 55.96 -34.64
N PRO A 535 0.42 56.43 -33.67
CA PRO A 535 -1.00 56.07 -33.53
C PRO A 535 -2.00 57.21 -33.80
N ILE A 536 -3.27 56.88 -34.06
CA ILE A 536 -4.38 57.85 -34.06
C ILE A 536 -5.66 57.29 -33.40
N ALA A 537 -6.02 57.98 -32.30
CA ALA A 537 -7.34 58.40 -31.82
C ALA A 537 -8.51 57.42 -31.63
N GLU A 538 -8.92 57.33 -30.35
CA GLU A 538 -10.26 57.61 -29.82
C GLU A 538 -11.46 57.41 -30.75
N LYS A 539 -12.34 56.47 -30.35
CA LYS A 539 -13.79 56.70 -30.39
C LYS A 539 -14.51 55.90 -29.31
N LYS A 540 -15.03 56.65 -28.34
CA LYS A 540 -16.11 56.26 -27.42
C LYS A 540 -17.35 55.93 -28.25
N ALA A 541 -18.03 54.83 -27.91
CA ALA A 541 -19.42 54.62 -28.29
C ALA A 541 -20.16 54.04 -27.09
N ASP A 542 -21.21 54.76 -26.70
CA ASP A 542 -22.19 54.48 -25.66
C ASP A 542 -22.84 53.10 -25.82
N ILE A 543 -22.99 52.40 -24.70
CA ILE A 543 -23.94 51.29 -24.56
C ILE A 543 -24.98 51.72 -23.51
N PRO A 544 -26.25 51.90 -23.88
CA PRO A 544 -27.30 52.24 -22.93
C PRO A 544 -27.65 51.05 -22.04
N LYS A 545 -27.93 51.41 -20.80
CA LYS A 545 -28.36 50.60 -19.66
C LYS A 545 -29.87 50.34 -19.79
N GLU A 546 -30.28 49.09 -19.99
CA GLU A 546 -31.67 48.63 -19.81
C GLU A 546 -31.71 47.45 -18.84
N GLU A 547 -32.08 47.75 -17.60
CA GLU A 547 -32.98 46.93 -16.75
C GLU A 547 -34.25 47.80 -16.59
N PRO A 548 -35.44 47.29 -16.20
CA PRO A 548 -35.71 45.99 -15.57
C PRO A 548 -36.97 45.26 -16.13
N LYS A 549 -37.16 43.99 -15.78
CA LYS A 549 -38.52 43.46 -15.54
C LYS A 549 -38.51 42.17 -14.73
N ALA A 550 -39.06 42.30 -13.52
CA ALA A 550 -39.53 41.21 -12.69
C ALA A 550 -40.72 40.51 -13.37
N VAL A 551 -40.69 39.18 -13.39
CA VAL A 551 -41.79 38.27 -13.72
C VAL A 551 -41.72 37.22 -12.59
N SER A 552 -42.39 37.52 -11.48
CA SER A 552 -43.66 36.90 -11.06
C SER A 552 -43.54 35.39 -10.88
N GLU A 553 -43.50 35.01 -9.59
CA GLU A 553 -43.86 33.70 -9.08
C GLU A 553 -45.22 33.29 -9.64
N GLU A 554 -45.27 32.16 -10.34
CA GLU A 554 -46.51 31.42 -10.57
C GLU A 554 -46.32 30.03 -9.98
N ALA A 555 -47.19 29.74 -9.02
CA ALA A 555 -47.43 28.43 -8.47
C ALA A 555 -47.92 27.48 -9.58
N VAL A 556 -47.37 26.28 -9.60
CA VAL A 556 -47.92 25.12 -10.30
C VAL A 556 -47.93 24.03 -9.22
N ASP A 557 -49.03 23.95 -8.49
CA ASP A 557 -50.15 23.04 -8.71
C ASP A 557 -49.74 21.58 -8.56
N GLU A 558 -50.26 21.04 -7.47
CA GLU A 558 -50.37 19.63 -7.13
C GLU A 558 -51.22 18.94 -8.20
N ASP A 559 -50.62 18.04 -8.97
CA ASP A 559 -51.37 17.01 -9.67
C ASP A 559 -50.97 15.66 -9.06
N GLU A 560 -51.89 15.19 -8.22
CA GLU A 560 -52.16 13.79 -7.95
C GLU A 560 -52.45 13.08 -9.28
N ASP A 561 -51.69 12.04 -9.60
CA ASP A 561 -52.07 10.94 -10.50
C ASP A 561 -50.95 9.90 -10.42
N ALA A 562 -51.16 8.61 -10.53
CA ALA A 562 -52.29 7.72 -10.33
C ALA A 562 -51.61 6.34 -10.29
N GLU A 563 -52.18 5.43 -9.52
CA GLU A 563 -51.79 4.04 -9.45
C GLU A 563 -51.69 3.43 -10.86
N ASP A 564 -50.58 2.76 -11.17
CA ASP A 564 -50.60 1.65 -12.11
C ASP A 564 -49.54 0.63 -11.68
N GLU A 565 -50.03 -0.35 -10.92
CA GLU A 565 -49.44 -1.67 -10.77
C GLU A 565 -49.53 -2.39 -12.12
N GLU A 566 -48.42 -2.52 -12.84
CA GLU A 566 -48.30 -3.56 -13.87
C GLU A 566 -47.11 -4.47 -13.57
N ASP A 567 -47.47 -5.73 -13.33
CA ASP A 567 -46.64 -6.91 -13.16
C ASP A 567 -45.59 -7.07 -14.28
N GLU A 568 -44.32 -6.79 -13.98
CA GLU A 568 -43.22 -7.31 -14.78
C GLU A 568 -42.88 -8.73 -14.31
N ALA A 569 -43.38 -9.69 -15.09
CA ALA A 569 -43.13 -11.11 -14.98
C ALA A 569 -41.64 -11.45 -14.88
N GLU A 570 -41.32 -12.27 -13.88
CA GLU A 570 -40.03 -12.94 -13.72
C GLU A 570 -39.65 -13.71 -15.00
N GLU A 571 -38.68 -13.18 -15.74
CA GLU A 571 -37.97 -13.95 -16.77
C GLU A 571 -37.04 -14.94 -16.05
N VAL A 572 -37.56 -16.16 -15.87
CA VAL A 572 -36.82 -17.32 -15.38
C VAL A 572 -35.73 -17.65 -16.40
N ASP A 573 -34.53 -17.18 -16.12
CA ASP A 573 -33.31 -17.53 -16.85
C ASP A 573 -33.00 -19.01 -16.59
N THR A 574 -33.59 -19.89 -17.42
CA THR A 574 -33.24 -21.31 -17.51
C THR A 574 -31.80 -21.40 -17.99
N LEU A 575 -30.88 -21.43 -17.03
CA LEU A 575 -29.49 -21.81 -17.23
C LEU A 575 -29.45 -23.20 -17.87
N GLU A 576 -28.98 -23.22 -19.12
CA GLU A 576 -28.56 -24.42 -19.84
C GLU A 576 -27.74 -25.32 -18.92
N GLU A 577 -28.19 -26.57 -18.80
CA GLU A 577 -27.44 -27.69 -18.26
C GLU A 577 -26.14 -27.84 -19.05
N ASP A 578 -25.05 -27.30 -18.50
CA ASP A 578 -23.71 -27.72 -18.87
C ASP A 578 -23.51 -29.16 -18.35
N GLU A 579 -23.94 -30.09 -19.20
CA GLU A 579 -23.46 -31.45 -19.44
C GLU A 579 -22.23 -31.82 -18.60
N TYR A 580 -22.49 -32.58 -17.52
CA TYR A 580 -21.47 -33.21 -16.72
C TYR A 580 -20.81 -34.32 -17.54
N ASP A 581 -19.53 -34.12 -17.90
CA ASP A 581 -18.64 -35.21 -18.32
C ASP A 581 -18.46 -36.19 -17.16
N GLU A 582 -19.28 -37.24 -17.20
CA GLU A 582 -19.22 -38.46 -16.40
C GLU A 582 -17.91 -39.20 -16.73
N TYR A 583 -16.86 -38.95 -15.96
CA TYR A 583 -15.67 -39.81 -15.98
C TYR A 583 -16.01 -41.12 -15.28
N GLU A 584 -16.40 -42.09 -16.08
CA GLU A 584 -16.46 -43.53 -15.80
C GLU A 584 -15.11 -43.94 -15.18
N TYR A 585 -15.11 -44.22 -13.87
CA TYR A 585 -13.97 -44.85 -13.22
C TYR A 585 -13.99 -46.33 -13.62
N ASP A 586 -13.06 -46.72 -14.49
CA ASP A 586 -12.74 -48.12 -14.74
C ASP A 586 -12.43 -48.80 -13.40
N GLU A 587 -13.35 -49.67 -13.02
CA GLU A 587 -13.31 -50.55 -11.86
C GLU A 587 -12.28 -51.66 -12.16
N ASP A 588 -10.99 -51.34 -12.02
CA ASP A 588 -9.91 -52.31 -12.14
C ASP A 588 -9.97 -53.29 -10.96
N GLU A 589 -10.68 -54.38 -11.22
CA GLU A 589 -10.34 -55.78 -10.94
C GLU A 589 -9.58 -56.08 -9.63
N TYR A 590 -10.37 -56.60 -8.70
CA TYR A 590 -10.03 -57.68 -7.77
C TYR A 590 -8.85 -58.55 -8.25
N TYR A 591 -7.77 -58.59 -7.46
CA TYR A 591 -6.97 -59.80 -7.32
C TYR A 591 -7.16 -60.35 -5.90
N ASP A 592 -8.12 -61.26 -5.82
CA ASP A 592 -8.16 -62.37 -4.88
C ASP A 592 -7.11 -63.39 -5.33
N ASP A 593 -6.01 -63.50 -4.59
CA ASP A 593 -5.07 -64.61 -4.71
C ASP A 593 -4.64 -65.04 -3.30
N GLY A 594 -5.39 -66.01 -2.77
CA GLY A 594 -4.78 -67.28 -2.38
C GLY A 594 -4.21 -67.38 -0.97
N GLU A 595 -5.03 -67.94 -0.08
CA GLU A 595 -4.56 -68.90 0.92
C GLU A 595 -3.62 -69.93 0.29
N GLU A 596 -2.44 -70.12 0.87
CA GLU A 596 -1.81 -71.45 0.98
C GLU A 596 -0.87 -71.51 2.20
N LEU A 597 -1.33 -72.26 3.22
CA LEU A 597 -0.62 -72.97 4.30
C LEU A 597 0.12 -72.21 5.43
#